data_AF-A0AAU2KMM9-F1
#
_entry.id   AF-A0AAU2KMM9-F1
#
_cell.length_a   1.000
_cell.length_b   1.000
_cell.length_c   1.000
_cell.angle_alpha   90.00
_cell.angle_beta   90.00
_cell.angle_gamma   90.00
#
_symmetry.space_group_name_H-M   'P 1'
#
loop_
_entity.id
_entity.type
_entity.pdbx_description
1 polymer ?
#
loop_
_entity_poly.entity_id
_entity_poly.type
_entity_poly.pdbx_seq_one_letter_code
_entity_poly.pdbx_strand_id
1 'polypeptide(L)'
;MAQAPERTPAHPERFERGHPFRQWKTSHIPGTELTLTGQSRANDKTFFHLPELRCALDAGFAEGRQPETVFFIHTHHGHSKDLDFLAARPADVDIHFFGAACPDDVLVWAHPDSRLSEQHQHGGGRHG
;
A
#
# COMPACT_ATOMS: atom_id res chain seq x y z
N MET A 1 -18.11 -25.83 25.15
CA MET A 1 -16.86 -25.91 24.35
C MET A 1 -17.12 -25.16 23.05
N ALA A 2 -16.48 -24.00 22.84
CA ALA A 2 -16.64 -23.22 21.61
C ALA A 2 -15.68 -23.78 20.55
N GLN A 3 -16.22 -24.18 19.41
CA GLN A 3 -15.45 -24.69 18.27
C GLN A 3 -14.62 -23.53 17.70
N ALA A 4 -13.31 -23.73 17.54
CA ALA A 4 -12.44 -22.76 16.90
C ALA A 4 -12.89 -22.55 15.43
N PRO A 5 -12.85 -21.32 14.90
CA PRO A 5 -13.24 -21.06 13.52
C PRO A 5 -12.33 -21.86 12.57
N GLU A 6 -12.93 -22.47 11.54
CA GLU A 6 -12.20 -23.16 10.48
C GLU A 6 -11.16 -22.21 9.88
N ARG A 7 -9.89 -22.65 9.88
CA ARG A 7 -8.81 -21.89 9.26
C ARG A 7 -9.04 -21.91 7.75
N THR A 8 -9.18 -20.71 7.16
CA THR A 8 -9.22 -20.55 5.71
C THR A 8 -8.05 -21.32 5.07
N PRO A 9 -8.31 -22.16 4.05
CA PRO A 9 -7.25 -22.93 3.41
C PRO A 9 -6.18 -21.99 2.84
N ALA A 10 -4.91 -22.36 3.03
CA ALA A 10 -3.79 -21.65 2.45
C ALA A 10 -3.77 -21.87 0.94
N HIS A 11 -3.63 -20.79 0.18
CA HIS A 11 -3.59 -20.75 -1.29
C HIS A 11 -2.16 -20.45 -1.77
N PRO A 12 -1.24 -21.44 -1.76
CA PRO A 12 0.17 -21.25 -2.08
C PRO A 12 0.42 -20.77 -3.52
N GLU A 13 -0.48 -21.11 -4.45
CA GLU A 13 -0.44 -20.69 -5.86
C GLU A 13 -0.46 -19.16 -6.02
N ARG A 14 -1.02 -18.45 -5.03
CA ARG A 14 -1.10 -16.98 -5.05
C ARG A 14 0.26 -16.30 -4.87
N PHE A 15 1.28 -17.04 -4.43
CA PHE A 15 2.64 -16.55 -4.25
C PHE A 15 3.58 -16.93 -5.39
N GLU A 16 3.09 -17.60 -6.44
CA GLU A 16 3.89 -17.92 -7.61
C GLU A 16 4.38 -16.65 -8.33
N ARG A 17 5.59 -16.72 -8.90
CA ARG A 17 6.19 -15.60 -9.62
C ARG A 17 5.35 -15.27 -10.85
N GLY A 18 4.85 -14.04 -10.93
CA GLY A 18 3.96 -13.59 -12.01
C GLY A 18 2.46 -13.67 -11.65
N HIS A 19 2.11 -14.23 -10.49
CA HIS A 19 0.73 -14.30 -10.03
C HIS A 19 0.17 -12.88 -9.73
N PRO A 20 -1.07 -12.55 -10.15
CA PRO A 20 -1.64 -11.20 -10.04
C PRO A 20 -1.78 -10.66 -8.61
N PHE A 21 -1.60 -11.52 -7.62
CA PHE A 21 -1.75 -11.21 -6.20
C PHE A 21 -0.56 -10.45 -5.59
N ARG A 22 0.63 -10.51 -6.20
CA ARG A 22 1.81 -9.69 -5.85
C ARG A 22 2.38 -8.94 -7.07
N GLN A 23 1.48 -8.13 -7.63
CA GLN A 23 1.66 -7.11 -8.66
C GLN A 23 2.59 -5.96 -8.28
N TRP A 24 3.92 -6.13 -8.30
CA TRP A 24 4.79 -4.96 -8.25
C TRP A 24 4.73 -4.23 -9.59
N LYS A 25 4.25 -2.99 -9.59
CA LYS A 25 4.13 -2.16 -10.80
C LYS A 25 5.11 -0.99 -10.73
N THR A 26 5.66 -0.64 -11.89
CA THR A 26 6.59 0.48 -12.04
C THR A 26 6.20 1.28 -13.26
N SER A 27 6.14 2.60 -13.12
CA SER A 27 5.91 3.53 -14.22
C SER A 27 6.65 4.84 -13.95
N HIS A 28 7.01 5.55 -15.02
CA HIS A 28 7.40 6.96 -14.91
C HIS A 28 6.15 7.81 -14.68
N ILE A 29 6.27 8.87 -13.88
CA ILE A 29 5.21 9.85 -13.68
C ILE A 29 5.26 10.85 -14.85
N PRO A 30 4.18 10.99 -15.64
CA PRO A 30 4.17 11.88 -16.80
C PRO A 30 4.54 13.34 -16.45
N GLY A 31 5.39 13.95 -17.28
CA GLY A 31 5.84 15.34 -17.06
C GLY A 31 6.91 15.49 -15.98
N THR A 32 7.46 14.40 -15.47
CA THR A 32 8.54 14.40 -14.46
C THR A 32 9.58 13.32 -14.80
N GLU A 33 10.74 13.42 -14.16
CA GLU A 33 11.78 12.37 -14.19
C GLU A 33 11.60 11.33 -13.05
N LEU A 34 10.45 11.34 -12.38
CA LEU A 34 10.21 10.50 -11.21
C LEU A 34 9.64 9.14 -11.59
N THR A 35 10.11 8.10 -10.90
CA THR A 35 9.57 6.75 -11.01
C THR A 35 8.62 6.49 -9.85
N LEU A 36 7.39 6.04 -10.16
CA LEU A 36 6.49 5.48 -9.17
C LEU A 36 6.55 3.96 -9.23
N THR A 37 6.91 3.34 -8.12
CA THR A 37 7.04 1.88 -8.02
C THR A 37 6.36 1.37 -6.76
N GLY A 38 5.53 0.33 -6.85
CA GLY A 38 4.77 -0.11 -5.69
C GLY A 38 3.77 -1.20 -5.94
N GLN A 39 2.99 -1.49 -4.90
CA GLN A 39 1.90 -2.44 -4.89
C GLN A 39 0.76 -1.89 -4.04
N SER A 40 -0.47 -2.01 -4.53
CA SER A 40 -1.66 -1.72 -3.74
C SER A 40 -2.63 -2.87 -3.87
N ARG A 41 -3.03 -3.43 -2.72
CA ARG A 41 -4.00 -4.52 -2.67
C ARG A 41 -4.87 -4.38 -1.44
N ALA A 42 -6.18 -4.28 -1.69
CA ALA A 42 -7.19 -4.19 -0.65
C ALA A 42 -7.07 -5.35 0.34
N ASN A 43 -7.18 -5.02 1.63
CA ASN A 43 -7.11 -5.96 2.75
C ASN A 43 -5.81 -6.80 2.83
N ASP A 44 -4.74 -6.36 2.16
CA ASP A 44 -3.41 -6.98 2.27
C ASP A 44 -2.38 -5.91 2.61
N LYS A 45 -1.71 -5.34 1.60
CA LYS A 45 -0.65 -4.35 1.78
C LYS A 45 -0.72 -3.29 0.68
N THR A 46 -0.51 -2.04 1.07
CA THR A 46 -0.39 -0.88 0.18
C THR A 46 0.93 -0.17 0.45
N PHE A 47 1.70 0.07 -0.61
CA PHE A 47 2.99 0.74 -0.55
C PHE A 47 3.36 1.29 -1.92
N PHE A 48 3.77 2.55 -1.97
CA PHE A 48 4.33 3.18 -3.16
C PHE A 48 5.63 3.88 -2.82
N HIS A 49 6.61 3.83 -3.72
CA HIS A 49 7.94 4.40 -3.53
C HIS A 49 8.35 5.21 -4.75
N LEU A 50 8.96 6.36 -4.47
CA LEU A 50 9.62 7.23 -5.44
C LEU A 50 11.13 7.19 -5.16
N PRO A 51 11.89 6.30 -5.84
CA PRO A 51 13.30 6.07 -5.55
C PRO A 51 14.16 7.33 -5.65
N GLU A 52 13.88 8.19 -6.62
CA GLU A 52 14.62 9.43 -6.87
C GLU A 52 14.47 10.43 -5.73
N LEU A 53 13.34 10.37 -5.02
CA LEU A 53 13.06 11.19 -3.84
C LEU A 53 13.34 10.47 -2.53
N ARG A 54 13.66 9.17 -2.58
CA ARG A 54 13.79 8.29 -1.41
C ARG A 54 12.58 8.41 -0.49
N CYS A 55 11.41 8.52 -1.11
CA CYS A 55 10.14 8.82 -0.45
C CYS A 55 9.15 7.69 -0.68
N ALA A 56 8.35 7.34 0.32
CA ALA A 56 7.27 6.39 0.18
C ALA A 56 5.91 6.94 0.65
N LEU A 57 4.85 6.42 0.03
CA LEU A 57 3.49 6.53 0.52
C LEU A 57 3.12 5.18 1.15
N ASP A 58 2.71 5.24 2.42
CA ASP A 58 2.46 4.10 3.29
C ASP A 58 3.70 3.19 3.52
N ALA A 59 3.53 2.23 4.41
CA ALA A 59 4.53 1.26 4.83
C ALA A 59 3.93 -0.16 4.85
N GLY A 60 3.06 -0.50 3.90
CA GLY A 60 2.53 -1.86 3.81
C GLY A 60 3.60 -2.88 3.43
N PHE A 61 4.59 -2.50 2.61
CA PHE A 61 5.66 -3.39 2.11
C PHE A 61 6.98 -2.60 1.92
N ALA A 62 7.61 -2.18 3.02
CA ALA A 62 8.78 -1.29 2.98
C ALA A 62 10.12 -2.05 2.86
N GLU A 63 10.15 -3.34 3.23
CA GLU A 63 11.37 -4.14 3.21
C GLU A 63 12.00 -4.21 1.80
N GLY A 64 13.31 -4.01 1.73
CA GLY A 64 14.06 -3.97 0.46
C GLY A 64 13.92 -2.65 -0.32
N ARG A 65 13.11 -1.71 0.17
CA ARG A 65 13.07 -0.32 -0.32
C ARG A 65 13.73 0.55 0.75
N GLN A 66 14.51 1.55 0.32
CA GLN A 66 15.25 2.43 1.22
C GLN A 66 14.66 3.84 1.23
N PRO A 67 13.37 4.02 1.59
CA PRO A 67 12.87 5.36 1.80
C PRO A 67 13.57 5.95 3.03
N GLU A 68 13.84 7.25 2.96
CA GLU A 68 14.24 8.11 4.07
C GLU A 68 13.03 8.89 4.60
N THR A 69 12.00 9.09 3.78
CA THR A 69 10.75 9.73 4.19
C THR A 69 9.55 8.86 3.86
N VAL A 70 8.59 8.74 4.78
CA VAL A 70 7.35 7.98 4.59
C VAL A 70 6.15 8.81 4.99
N PHE A 71 5.19 8.93 4.08
CA PHE A 71 3.91 9.59 4.34
C PHE A 71 2.77 8.57 4.41
N PHE A 72 2.07 8.52 5.55
CA PHE A 72 0.91 7.66 5.73
C PHE A 72 -0.37 8.37 5.30
N ILE A 73 -1.07 7.83 4.31
CA ILE A 73 -2.35 8.41 3.86
C ILE A 73 -3.49 8.11 4.84
N HIS A 74 -3.40 7.01 5.59
CA HIS A 74 -4.22 6.67 6.75
C HIS A 74 -3.60 5.47 7.49
N THR A 75 -4.23 4.99 8.57
CA THR A 75 -3.61 4.06 9.53
C THR A 75 -4.23 2.67 9.57
N HIS A 76 -4.91 2.24 8.50
CA HIS A 76 -5.34 0.85 8.41
C HIS A 76 -4.12 -0.08 8.33
N HIS A 77 -4.27 -1.30 8.86
CA HIS A 77 -3.17 -2.26 9.00
C HIS A 77 -2.41 -2.51 7.68
N GLY A 78 -3.11 -2.57 6.53
CA GLY A 78 -2.47 -2.77 5.23
C GLY A 78 -1.55 -1.62 4.80
N HIS A 79 -1.66 -0.44 5.42
CA HIS A 79 -0.83 0.73 5.16
C HIS A 79 0.33 0.85 6.14
N SER A 80 0.26 0.24 7.32
CA SER A 80 1.26 0.40 8.40
C SER A 80 1.96 -0.88 8.85
N LYS A 81 1.80 -1.95 8.08
CA LYS A 81 2.26 -3.29 8.46
C LYS A 81 3.77 -3.39 8.74
N ASP A 82 4.59 -2.65 8.01
CA ASP A 82 6.05 -2.66 8.14
C ASP A 82 6.57 -1.40 8.86
N LEU A 83 5.73 -0.71 9.64
CA LEU A 83 6.14 0.45 10.44
C LEU A 83 7.23 0.09 11.45
N ASP A 84 7.09 -1.04 12.14
CA ASP A 84 8.10 -1.51 13.11
C ASP A 84 9.44 -1.82 12.43
N PHE A 85 9.40 -2.36 11.20
CA PHE A 85 10.60 -2.57 10.40
C PHE A 85 11.31 -1.24 10.11
N LEU A 86 10.56 -0.20 9.72
CA LEU A 86 11.12 1.13 9.47
C LEU A 86 11.70 1.74 10.76
N ALA A 87 10.99 1.63 11.88
CA ALA A 87 11.44 2.16 13.17
C ALA A 87 12.67 1.45 13.73
N ALA A 88 12.87 0.18 13.38
CA ALA A 88 14.04 -0.60 13.80
C ALA A 88 15.28 -0.38 12.92
N ARG A 89 15.19 0.43 11.84
CA ARG A 89 16.34 0.67 10.95
C ARG A 89 17.40 1.50 11.67
N PRO A 90 18.71 1.22 11.45
CA PRO A 90 19.78 2.04 12.00
C PRO A 90 19.84 3.46 11.43
N ALA A 91 19.27 3.66 10.25
CA ALA A 91 19.17 4.97 9.61
C ALA A 91 17.80 5.57 9.95
N ASP A 92 17.80 6.86 10.31
CA ASP A 92 16.58 7.59 10.60
C ASP A 92 15.64 7.59 9.38
N VAL A 93 14.34 7.43 9.65
CA VAL A 93 13.27 7.51 8.67
C VAL A 93 12.28 8.55 9.18
N ASP A 94 12.09 9.62 8.40
CA ASP A 94 11.13 10.67 8.71
C ASP A 94 9.72 10.18 8.39
N ILE A 95 8.86 10.13 9.41
CA ILE A 95 7.50 9.60 9.29
C ILE A 95 6.49 10.74 9.46
N HIS A 96 5.63 10.90 8.45
CA HIS A 96 4.58 11.92 8.40
C HIS A 96 3.21 11.28 8.20
N PHE A 97 2.17 11.90 8.74
CA PHE A 97 0.77 11.52 8.52
C PHE A 97 0.03 12.62 7.75
N PHE A 98 -0.66 12.26 6.67
CA PHE A 98 -1.53 13.20 5.97
C PHE A 98 -2.67 13.66 6.91
N GLY A 99 -2.92 14.97 6.96
CA GLY A 99 -3.96 15.56 7.82
C GLY A 99 -3.44 16.25 9.09
N ALA A 100 -2.14 16.17 9.41
CA ALA A 100 -1.52 17.08 10.39
C ALA A 100 -1.38 18.52 9.86
N ALA A 101 -1.36 18.66 8.54
CA ALA A 101 -1.72 19.87 7.79
C ALA A 101 -2.49 19.40 6.54
N CYS A 102 -3.58 20.09 6.19
CA CYS A 102 -4.36 19.82 4.98
C CYS A 102 -3.65 20.50 3.79
N PRO A 103 -3.16 19.77 2.77
CA PRO A 103 -2.71 20.40 1.53
C PRO A 103 -3.89 20.46 0.54
N ASP A 104 -4.15 21.64 -0.01
CA ASP A 104 -5.20 21.90 -1.00
C ASP A 104 -4.91 21.27 -2.39
N ASP A 105 -3.74 20.65 -2.59
CA ASP A 105 -3.20 20.24 -3.91
C ASP A 105 -3.15 18.71 -4.15
N VAL A 106 -4.12 17.94 -3.66
CA VAL A 106 -4.15 16.49 -3.94
C VAL A 106 -4.79 16.20 -5.30
N LEU A 107 -3.98 15.85 -6.30
CA LEU A 107 -4.45 15.25 -7.55
C LEU A 107 -4.61 13.73 -7.38
N VAL A 108 -5.84 13.24 -7.43
CA VAL A 108 -6.13 11.80 -7.40
C VAL A 108 -5.77 11.18 -8.75
N TRP A 109 -4.74 10.32 -8.77
CA TRP A 109 -4.36 9.55 -9.95
C TRP A 109 -4.89 8.11 -9.86
N ALA A 110 -5.80 7.76 -10.78
CA ALA A 110 -6.25 6.38 -10.99
C ALA A 110 -6.00 5.99 -12.45
N HIS A 111 -5.32 4.87 -12.68
CA HIS A 111 -5.14 4.31 -14.02
C HIS A 111 -6.52 3.94 -14.61
N PRO A 112 -6.75 4.05 -15.94
CA PRO A 112 -8.03 3.67 -16.56
C PRO A 112 -8.43 2.21 -16.30
N ASP A 113 -7.44 1.32 -16.10
CA ASP A 113 -7.67 -0.08 -15.70
C ASP A 113 -7.74 -0.31 -14.19
N SER A 114 -7.60 0.75 -13.37
CA SER A 114 -7.76 0.67 -11.92
C SER A 114 -9.23 0.44 -11.60
N ARG A 115 -9.61 -0.82 -11.42
CA ARG A 115 -10.88 -1.18 -10.80
C ARG A 115 -10.71 -1.14 -9.28
N LEU A 116 -11.72 -0.60 -8.61
CA LEU A 116 -11.88 -0.83 -7.17
C LEU A 116 -11.91 -2.33 -6.89
N SER A 117 -11.41 -2.77 -5.73
CA SER A 117 -11.57 -4.17 -5.33
C SER A 117 -13.06 -4.53 -5.24
N GLU A 118 -13.40 -5.80 -5.46
CA GLU A 118 -14.81 -6.29 -5.44
C GLU A 118 -15.58 -5.85 -4.18
N GLN A 119 -14.89 -5.78 -3.04
CA GLN A 119 -15.45 -5.32 -1.76
C GLN A 119 -15.99 -3.88 -1.81
N HIS A 120 -15.43 -3.03 -2.67
CA HIS A 120 -15.87 -1.64 -2.87
C HIS A 120 -16.81 -1.47 -4.08
N GLN A 121 -16.98 -2.50 -4.91
CA GLN A 121 -17.94 -2.49 -6.02
C GLN A 121 -19.37 -2.81 -5.55
N HIS A 122 -19.52 -3.45 -4.39
CA HIS A 122 -20.81 -3.78 -3.77
C HIS A 122 -21.14 -2.90 -2.56
N GLY A 123 -20.86 -1.59 -2.63
CA GLY A 123 -21.29 -0.62 -1.63
C GLY A 123 -22.74 -0.20 -1.83
N GLY A 124 -23.72 -1.09 -1.60
CA GLY A 124 -25.14 -0.75 -1.80
C GLY A 124 -26.20 -1.71 -1.28
N GLY A 125 -25.83 -2.79 -0.59
CA GLY A 125 -26.80 -3.69 0.05
C GLY A 125 -27.31 -3.09 1.36
N ARG A 126 -28.46 -2.42 1.33
CA ARG A 126 -29.21 -2.02 2.54
C ARG A 126 -29.51 -3.27 3.36
N HIS A 127 -29.13 -3.27 4.63
CA HIS A 127 -29.74 -4.15 5.62
C HIS A 127 -31.24 -3.83 5.69
N GLY A 128 -32.06 -4.80 5.32
CA GLY A 128 -33.48 -4.90 5.63
C GLY A 128 -33.70 -6.12 6.50
#